data_AF-A0A960QKX9-F1
#
_entry.id   AF-A0A960QKX9-F1
#
_cell.length_a   1.000
_cell.length_b   1.000
_cell.length_c   1.000
_cell.angle_alpha   90.00
_cell.angle_beta   90.00
_cell.angle_gamma   90.00
#
_symmetry.space_group_name_H-M   'P 1'
#
loop_
_entity.id
_entity.type
_entity.pdbx_description
1 polymer ?
#
loop_
_entity_poly.entity_id
_entity_poly.type
_entity_poly.pdbx_seq_one_letter_code
_entity_poly.pdbx_strand_id
1 'polypeptide(L)' 'MSKKHISIKTPNRAKIPDDSEEWVKQREKHKRLTFDAPSSLHSKLKIASAKTGQKMGELAISAISEYLTKIEI' A
#
# COMPACT_ATOMS: atom_id res chain seq x y z
N MET A 1 -38.11 -28.45 1.09
CA MET A 1 -36.72 -28.00 0.84
C MET A 1 -36.49 -26.68 1.55
N SER A 2 -35.65 -26.64 2.59
CA SER A 2 -35.45 -25.47 3.44
C SER A 2 -34.52 -24.45 2.76
N LYS A 3 -34.99 -23.21 2.57
CA LYS A 3 -34.20 -22.12 1.96
C LYS A 3 -33.19 -21.61 2.98
N LYS A 4 -31.90 -21.86 2.76
CA LYS A 4 -30.82 -21.29 3.58
C LYS A 4 -30.76 -19.78 3.38
N HIS A 5 -31.06 -19.03 4.43
CA HIS A 5 -30.94 -17.58 4.46
C HIS A 5 -29.44 -17.22 4.54
N ILE A 6 -28.88 -16.66 3.47
CA ILE A 6 -27.48 -16.19 3.45
C ILE A 6 -27.49 -14.77 4.00
N SER A 7 -26.92 -14.56 5.19
CA SER A 7 -26.71 -13.22 5.73
C SER A 7 -25.44 -12.62 5.11
N ILE A 8 -25.62 -11.60 4.28
CA ILE A 8 -24.50 -10.81 3.75
C ILE A 8 -24.10 -9.85 4.87
N LYS A 9 -22.98 -10.12 5.56
CA LYS A 9 -22.40 -9.16 6.49
C LYS A 9 -21.90 -7.97 5.66
N THR A 10 -22.58 -6.83 5.78
CA THR A 10 -22.13 -5.57 5.18
C THR A 10 -20.70 -5.28 5.67
N PRO A 11 -19.74 -5.02 4.77
CA PRO A 11 -18.38 -4.72 5.19
C PRO A 11 -18.41 -3.51 6.12
N ASN A 12 -17.80 -3.67 7.29
CA ASN A 12 -17.65 -2.61 8.28
C ASN A 12 -16.85 -1.47 7.63
N ARG A 13 -17.56 -0.45 7.12
CA ARG A 13 -16.96 0.74 6.53
C ARG A 13 -16.18 1.40 7.66
N ALA A 14 -14.86 1.29 7.64
CA ALA A 14 -13.99 1.94 8.62
C ALA A 14 -14.49 3.37 8.81
N LYS A 15 -14.82 3.71 10.07
CA LYS A 15 -15.41 5.00 10.44
C LYS A 15 -14.57 6.11 9.82
N ILE A 16 -15.17 6.85 8.89
CA ILE A 16 -14.58 8.08 8.37
C ILE A 16 -14.51 9.03 9.58
N PRO A 17 -13.35 9.63 9.89
CA PRO A 17 -13.25 10.57 11.00
C PRO A 17 -14.26 11.71 10.81
N ASP A 18 -15.00 12.06 11.86
CA ASP A 18 -15.96 13.19 11.84
C ASP A 18 -15.25 14.54 11.70
N ASP A 19 -13.97 14.61 12.12
CA ASP A 19 -13.18 15.82 12.05
C ASP A 19 -12.38 15.90 10.75
N SER A 20 -12.71 16.91 9.95
CA SER A 20 -12.03 17.25 8.71
C SER A 20 -10.53 17.54 8.90
N GLU A 21 -10.11 18.07 10.05
CA GLU A 21 -8.70 18.34 10.31
C GLU A 21 -7.89 17.06 10.54
N GLU A 22 -8.42 16.10 11.30
CA GLU A 22 -7.79 14.79 11.49
C GLU A 22 -7.65 14.05 10.16
N TRP A 23 -8.65 14.14 9.28
CA TRP A 23 -8.60 13.54 7.95
C TRP A 23 -7.49 14.14 7.07
N VAL A 24 -7.28 15.47 7.13
CA VAL A 24 -6.20 16.15 6.39
C VAL A 24 -4.82 15.82 6.99
N LYS A 25 -4.68 15.84 8.33
CA LYS A 25 -3.42 15.51 9.03
C LYS A 25 -2.95 14.07 8.79
N GLN A 26 -3.87 13.11 8.70
CA GLN A 26 -3.51 11.72 8.36
C GLN A 26 -2.96 11.59 6.93
N ARG A 27 -3.41 12.44 6.00
CA ARG A 27 -2.89 12.48 4.63
C ARG A 27 -1.49 13.06 4.51
N GLU A 28 -1.08 13.93 5.42
CA GLU A 28 0.24 14.56 5.37
C GLU A 28 1.40 13.57 5.60
N LYS A 29 1.16 12.48 6.33
CA LYS A 29 2.21 11.51 6.70
C LYS A 29 2.78 10.72 5.52
N HIS A 30 2.00 10.51 4.46
CA HIS A 30 2.44 9.75 3.29
C HIS A 30 2.30 10.58 2.01
N LYS A 31 3.40 11.11 1.51
CA LYS A 31 3.44 11.74 0.18
C LYS A 31 3.48 10.64 -0.89
N ARG A 32 2.68 10.80 -1.95
CA ARG A 32 2.66 9.86 -3.08
C ARG A 32 3.81 10.21 -4.02
N LEU A 33 4.74 9.28 -4.18
CA LEU A 33 5.79 9.35 -5.19
C LEU A 33 5.35 8.54 -6.42
N THR A 34 5.36 9.16 -7.59
CA THR A 34 5.09 8.49 -8.87
C THR A 34 6.23 8.82 -9.80
N PHE A 35 6.85 7.79 -10.37
CA PHE A 35 7.97 7.91 -11.28
C PHE A 35 7.84 6.86 -12.38
N ASP A 36 8.37 7.18 -13.55
CA ASP A 36 8.45 6.23 -14.64
C ASP A 36 9.61 5.26 -14.42
N ALA A 37 9.31 3.97 -14.55
CA ALA A 37 10.28 2.89 -14.40
C ALA A 37 10.33 2.05 -15.67
N PRO A 38 11.51 1.52 -16.07
CA PRO A 38 11.58 0.56 -17.15
C PRO A 38 10.64 -0.64 -16.90
N SER A 39 9.95 -1.10 -17.94
CA SER A 39 9.00 -2.23 -17.86
C SER A 39 9.66 -3.50 -17.26
N SER A 40 10.93 -3.72 -17.55
CA SER A 40 11.73 -4.81 -16.99
C SER A 40 11.91 -4.69 -15.47
N LEU A 41 12.12 -3.48 -14.94
CA LEU A 41 12.24 -3.21 -13.51
C LEU A 41 10.89 -3.41 -12.80
N HIS A 42 9.81 -2.88 -13.38
CA HIS A 42 8.46 -3.07 -12.85
C HIS A 42 8.09 -4.57 -12.77
N SER A 43 8.41 -5.34 -13.82
CA SER A 43 8.20 -6.79 -13.85
C SER A 43 8.99 -7.52 -12.75
N LYS A 44 10.26 -7.16 -12.55
CA LYS A 44 11.08 -7.71 -11.47
C LYS A 44 10.49 -7.40 -10.09
N LEU A 45 10.03 -6.16 -9.86
CA LEU A 45 9.41 -5.75 -8.61
C LEU A 45 8.13 -6.54 -8.32
N LYS A 46 7.31 -6.80 -9.35
CA LYS A 46 6.09 -7.61 -9.24
C LYS A 46 6.41 -9.07 -8.88
N ILE A 47 7.42 -9.66 -9.51
CA ILE A 47 7.87 -11.03 -9.19
C ILE A 47 8.41 -11.09 -7.75
N ALA A 48 9.22 -10.12 -7.34
CA ALA A 48 9.77 -10.06 -5.99
C ALA A 48 8.66 -9.96 -4.93
N SER A 49 7.67 -9.08 -5.16
CA SER A 49 6.48 -8.94 -4.31
C SER A 49 5.72 -10.26 -4.14
N ALA A 50 5.53 -11.01 -5.23
CA ALA A 50 4.88 -12.32 -5.17
C ALA A 50 5.70 -13.36 -4.38
N LYS A 51 7.04 -13.32 -4.48
CA LYS A 51 7.92 -14.25 -3.75
C LYS A 51 8.02 -13.96 -2.25
N THR A 52 8.05 -12.68 -1.86
CA THR A 52 8.20 -12.29 -0.46
C THR A 52 6.88 -12.14 0.27
N GLY A 53 5.75 -12.13 -0.44
CA GLY A 53 4.42 -11.87 0.13
C GLY A 53 4.23 -10.41 0.57
N GLN A 54 5.14 -9.51 0.21
CA GLN A 54 5.11 -8.10 0.56
C GLN A 54 4.52 -7.25 -0.55
N LYS A 55 4.05 -6.03 -0.24
CA LYS A 55 3.56 -5.11 -1.27
C LYS A 55 4.74 -4.52 -2.06
N MET A 56 4.57 -4.30 -3.36
CA MET A 56 5.58 -3.64 -4.20
C MET A 56 6.07 -2.30 -3.62
N GLY A 57 5.17 -1.52 -3.02
CA GLY A 57 5.52 -0.25 -2.38
C GLY A 57 6.46 -0.42 -1.18
N GLU A 58 6.28 -1.47 -0.38
CA GLU A 58 7.13 -1.75 0.78
C GLU A 58 8.54 -2.16 0.32
N LEU A 59 8.62 -3.00 -0.72
CA LEU A 59 9.90 -3.36 -1.35
C LEU A 59 10.62 -2.15 -1.95
N ALA A 60 9.89 -1.27 -2.63
CA ALA A 60 10.45 -0.06 -3.21
C ALA A 60 10.99 0.88 -2.12
N ILE A 61 10.23 1.10 -1.04
CA ILE A 61 10.67 1.91 0.10
C ILE A 61 11.91 1.29 0.74
N SER A 62 11.92 -0.02 1.00
CA SER A 62 13.08 -0.71 1.58
C SER A 62 14.34 -0.54 0.73
N ALA A 63 14.22 -0.72 -0.59
CA ALA A 63 15.33 -0.57 -1.51
C ALA A 63 15.85 0.88 -1.57
N ILE A 64 14.96 1.87 -1.54
CA ILE A 64 15.33 3.28 -1.51
C ILE A 64 16.01 3.63 -0.18
N SER A 65 15.46 3.19 0.96
CA SER A 65 16.06 3.42 2.27
C SER A 65 17.45 2.81 2.38
N GLU A 66 17.63 1.56 1.94
CA GLU A 66 18.94 0.90 1.92
C GLU A 66 19.93 1.64 1.02
N TYR A 67 19.48 2.11 -0.15
CA TYR A 67 20.30 2.91 -1.04
C TYR A 67 20.74 4.22 -0.38
N LEU A 68 19.81 4.98 0.21
CA LEU A 68 20.10 6.24 0.91
C LEU A 68 21.08 6.07 2.06
N THR A 69 20.96 4.99 2.85
CA THR A 69 21.92 4.68 3.92
C THR A 69 23.33 4.41 3.36
N LYS A 70 23.45 3.79 2.18
CA LYS A 70 24.76 3.50 1.57
C LYS A 70 25.49 4.73 1.04
N ILE A 71 24.77 5.77 0.65
CA ILE A 71 25.37 7.00 0.11
C ILE A 71 25.61 8.09 1.16
N GLU A 72 25.40 7.82 2.45
CA GLU A 72 25.61 8.75 3.57
C GLU A 72 25.16 10.19 3.25
N ILE A 73 23.84 10.36 3.14
CA ILE A 73 23.17 11.66 3.30
C ILE A 73 22.39 11.62 4.61
#